data_AF-A0A3N5QHT6-F1
#
_entry.id   AF-A0A3N5QHT6-F1
#
_cell.length_a   1.000
_cell.length_b   1.000
_cell.length_c   1.000
_cell.angle_alpha   90.00
_cell.angle_beta   90.00
_cell.angle_gamma   90.00
#
_symmetry.space_group_name_H-M   'P 1'
#
loop_
_entity.id
_entity.type
_entity.pdbx_description
1 polymer ?
#
loop_
_entity_poly.entity_id
_entity_poly.type
_entity_poly.pdbx_seq_one_letter_code
_entity_poly.pdbx_strand_id
1 'polypeptide(L)'
;GEVKLLFVCAEPVELAFQFRTPRWAEKIACAVNGAPCTPDTSQPGCAVIKRVWESGDTLVLSIPMGWRFVRGRMLQDGRVALLRGPVLFTFSETLNADVLKSCPNPRDLVLDPTSIGDPVPDNRIRPDGQKVVVRAWTDPERMAAPVAVVLTEFIDPDGIEVYFKVPDLKDTRPIRIMDDELLSEPRNPGFAHPRP
;
A
#
# COMPACT_ATOMS: atom_id res chain seq x y z
N GLY A 1 -7.85 -2.09 7.08
CA GLY A 1 -8.75 -2.54 6.03
C GLY A 1 -9.46 -3.73 6.59
N GLU A 2 -10.78 -3.65 6.74
CA GLU A 2 -11.56 -4.74 7.32
C GLU A 2 -12.42 -5.37 6.23
N VAL A 3 -12.44 -6.70 6.20
CA VAL A 3 -13.29 -7.48 5.30
C VAL A 3 -14.13 -8.40 6.16
N LYS A 4 -15.46 -8.30 6.03
CA LYS A 4 -16.41 -9.17 6.72
C LYS A 4 -17.08 -10.08 5.69
N LEU A 5 -16.97 -11.38 5.91
CA LEU A 5 -17.55 -12.42 5.07
C LEU A 5 -18.61 -13.16 5.87
N LEU A 6 -19.82 -13.26 5.31
CA LEU A 6 -20.93 -14.03 5.87
C LEU A 6 -21.07 -15.33 5.07
N PHE A 7 -21.10 -16.46 5.76
CA PHE A 7 -21.32 -17.76 5.15
C PHE A 7 -22.81 -18.12 5.22
N VAL A 8 -23.36 -18.53 4.09
CA VAL A 8 -24.73 -19.02 3.96
C VAL A 8 -24.67 -20.40 3.35
N CYS A 9 -25.17 -21.40 4.05
CA CYS A 9 -25.09 -22.81 3.69
C CYS A 9 -26.47 -23.45 3.85
N ALA A 10 -26.85 -24.37 2.95
CA ALA A 10 -28.09 -25.12 3.11
C ALA A 10 -28.02 -26.10 4.29
N GLU A 11 -26.85 -26.73 4.47
CA GLU A 11 -26.49 -27.61 5.57
C GLU A 11 -25.03 -27.31 5.99
N PRO A 12 -24.59 -27.66 7.22
CA PRO A 12 -23.21 -27.49 7.64
C PRO A 12 -22.22 -28.15 6.68
N VAL A 13 -21.18 -27.43 6.27
CA VAL A 13 -20.22 -27.89 5.23
C VAL A 13 -18.77 -27.80 5.70
N GLU A 14 -18.01 -28.88 5.56
CA GLU A 14 -16.56 -28.84 5.73
C GLU A 14 -15.92 -28.14 4.53
N LEU A 15 -15.33 -26.97 4.74
CA LEU A 15 -14.71 -26.17 3.69
C LEU A 15 -13.38 -25.58 4.19
N ALA A 16 -12.35 -25.69 3.34
CA ALA A 16 -11.10 -24.96 3.48
C ALA A 16 -11.23 -23.60 2.77
N PHE A 17 -11.55 -22.55 3.53
CA PHE A 17 -11.60 -21.20 2.99
C PHE A 17 -10.18 -20.66 2.83
N GLN A 18 -9.82 -20.28 1.60
CA GLN A 18 -8.49 -19.78 1.25
C GLN A 18 -8.59 -18.29 0.91
N PHE A 19 -7.68 -17.49 1.43
CA PHE A 19 -7.59 -16.07 1.10
C PHE A 19 -6.14 -15.63 0.89
N ARG A 20 -5.97 -14.64 0.00
CA ARG A 20 -4.66 -14.07 -0.29
C ARG A 20 -4.12 -13.34 0.93
N THR A 21 -2.84 -13.53 1.23
CA THR A 21 -2.08 -12.71 2.16
C THR A 21 -1.23 -11.71 1.35
N PRO A 22 -1.65 -10.43 1.24
CA PRO A 22 -0.90 -9.46 0.45
C PRO A 22 0.50 -9.27 1.04
N ARG A 23 1.53 -9.23 0.19
CA ARG A 23 2.94 -9.13 0.63
C ARG A 23 3.22 -7.88 1.45
N TRP A 24 2.53 -6.78 1.18
CA TRP A 24 2.62 -5.56 2.00
C TRP A 24 2.02 -5.71 3.39
N ALA A 25 1.11 -6.64 3.64
CA ALA A 25 0.45 -6.75 4.94
C ALA A 25 1.39 -7.46 5.92
N GLU A 26 1.75 -6.80 7.02
CA GLU A 26 2.66 -7.38 8.03
C GLU A 26 2.03 -8.55 8.75
N LYS A 27 0.85 -8.31 9.33
CA LYS A 27 0.10 -9.31 10.08
C LYS A 27 -1.39 -9.12 9.85
N ILE A 28 -2.02 -10.11 9.23
CA ILE A 28 -3.48 -10.14 9.09
C ILE A 28 -4.05 -10.80 10.34
N ALA A 29 -4.96 -10.12 11.03
CA ALA A 29 -5.73 -10.73 12.10
C ALA A 29 -7.03 -11.31 11.55
N CYS A 30 -7.44 -12.45 12.09
CA CYS A 30 -8.65 -13.15 11.67
C CYS A 30 -9.51 -13.45 12.90
N ALA A 31 -10.83 -13.38 12.76
CA ALA A 31 -11.77 -13.83 13.76
C ALA A 31 -12.97 -14.51 13.12
N VAL A 32 -13.41 -15.65 13.67
CA VAL A 32 -14.68 -16.29 13.28
C VAL A 32 -15.67 -16.13 14.41
N ASN A 33 -16.85 -15.60 14.11
CA ASN A 33 -17.91 -15.32 15.09
C ASN A 33 -17.41 -14.49 16.29
N GLY A 34 -16.50 -13.55 16.04
CA GLY A 34 -15.89 -12.70 17.06
C GLY A 34 -14.74 -13.35 17.85
N ALA A 35 -14.50 -14.66 17.70
CA ALA A 35 -13.37 -15.34 18.34
C ALA A 35 -12.12 -15.27 17.44
N PRO A 36 -10.98 -14.74 17.94
CA PRO A 36 -9.73 -14.73 17.19
C PRO A 36 -9.34 -16.14 16.73
N CYS A 37 -8.89 -16.25 15.48
CA CYS A 37 -8.39 -17.50 14.93
C CYS A 37 -7.05 -17.29 14.20
N THR A 38 -6.24 -18.35 14.16
CA THR A 38 -4.97 -18.37 13.45
C THR A 38 -5.14 -19.22 12.19
N PRO A 39 -5.09 -18.63 10.99
CA PRO A 39 -5.12 -19.41 9.76
C PRO A 39 -3.81 -20.18 9.57
N ASP A 40 -3.86 -21.26 8.80
CA ASP A 40 -2.66 -21.92 8.29
C ASP A 40 -2.03 -21.04 7.21
N THR A 41 -0.74 -20.71 7.37
CA THR A 41 0.05 -19.88 6.44
C THR A 41 1.27 -20.64 5.88
N SER A 42 1.19 -21.97 5.82
CA SER A 42 2.26 -22.84 5.28
C SER A 42 2.57 -22.55 3.80
N GLN A 43 1.56 -22.11 3.03
CA GLN A 43 1.73 -21.69 1.63
C GLN A 43 2.01 -20.17 1.55
N PRO A 44 3.15 -19.74 0.99
CA PRO A 44 3.44 -18.30 0.84
C PRO A 44 2.36 -17.58 0.01
N GLY A 45 1.89 -16.44 0.51
CA GLY A 45 0.88 -15.60 -0.16
C GLY A 45 -0.56 -16.10 -0.05
N CYS A 46 -0.80 -17.20 0.66
CA CYS A 46 -2.13 -17.76 0.92
C CYS A 46 -2.29 -18.11 2.41
N ALA A 47 -3.48 -17.90 2.93
CA ALA A 47 -3.87 -18.32 4.27
C ALA A 47 -5.13 -19.19 4.17
N VAL A 48 -5.19 -20.24 4.97
CA VAL A 48 -6.25 -21.24 4.92
C VAL A 48 -6.92 -21.39 6.27
N ILE A 49 -8.25 -21.35 6.30
CA ILE A 49 -9.08 -21.68 7.46
C ILE A 49 -9.92 -22.90 7.10
N LYS A 50 -9.58 -24.05 7.69
CA LYS A 50 -10.32 -25.30 7.51
C LYS A 50 -11.22 -25.55 8.72
N ARG A 51 -12.54 -25.60 8.49
CA ARG A 51 -13.55 -25.92 9.51
C ARG A 51 -14.85 -26.38 8.87
N VAL A 52 -15.79 -26.82 9.71
CA VAL A 52 -17.20 -26.89 9.33
C VAL A 52 -17.77 -25.49 9.46
N TRP A 53 -18.41 -25.03 8.37
CA TRP A 53 -19.08 -23.73 8.30
C TRP A 53 -20.58 -23.95 8.41
N GLU A 54 -21.21 -23.15 9.26
CA GLU A 54 -22.66 -23.13 9.44
C GLU A 54 -23.25 -21.85 8.87
N SER A 55 -24.52 -21.91 8.46
CA SER A 55 -25.21 -20.71 7.98
C SER A 55 -25.28 -19.67 9.10
N GLY A 56 -24.77 -18.47 8.82
CA GLY A 56 -24.64 -17.39 9.81
C GLY A 56 -23.22 -17.20 10.34
N ASP A 57 -22.30 -18.14 10.09
CA ASP A 57 -20.89 -17.97 10.44
C ASP A 57 -20.33 -16.70 9.76
N THR A 58 -19.58 -15.91 10.53
CA THR A 58 -18.95 -14.68 10.07
C THR A 58 -17.44 -14.76 10.23
N LEU A 59 -16.70 -14.52 9.15
CA LEU A 59 -15.25 -14.32 9.18
C LEU A 59 -14.92 -12.83 9.03
N VAL A 60 -14.18 -12.28 9.98
CA VAL A 60 -13.61 -10.94 9.91
C VAL A 60 -12.11 -11.04 9.66
N LEU A 61 -11.63 -10.35 8.63
CA LEU A 61 -10.23 -10.21 8.28
C LEU A 61 -9.81 -8.74 8.50
N SER A 62 -8.86 -8.52 9.40
CA SER A 62 -8.26 -7.20 9.63
C SER A 62 -6.88 -7.15 8.97
N ILE A 63 -6.81 -6.44 7.85
CA ILE A 63 -5.62 -6.25 7.03
C ILE A 63 -5.05 -4.83 7.30
N PRO A 64 -3.84 -4.68 7.88
CA PRO A 64 -3.29 -3.38 8.26
C PRO A 64 -3.02 -2.46 7.06
N MET A 65 -3.69 -1.31 6.98
CA MET A 65 -3.54 -0.34 5.88
C MET A 65 -2.52 0.75 6.23
N GLY A 66 -1.29 0.32 6.52
CA GLY A 66 -0.19 1.24 6.85
C GLY A 66 0.42 1.91 5.61
N TRP A 67 1.00 3.08 5.83
CA TRP A 67 1.91 3.71 4.86
C TRP A 67 3.17 2.87 4.66
N ARG A 68 3.68 2.87 3.44
CA ARG A 68 5.00 2.34 3.12
C ARG A 68 5.57 3.04 1.91
N PHE A 69 6.89 3.06 1.84
CA PHE A 69 7.62 3.34 0.62
C PHE A 69 7.93 2.04 -0.13
N VAL A 70 7.80 2.08 -1.45
CA VAL A 70 8.31 1.04 -2.35
C VAL A 70 9.49 1.61 -3.14
N ARG A 71 10.64 0.93 -3.10
CA ARG A 71 11.84 1.34 -3.83
C ARG A 71 11.58 1.34 -5.33
N GLY A 72 11.89 2.46 -5.99
CA GLY A 72 11.98 2.53 -7.43
C GLY A 72 13.12 1.66 -7.96
N ARG A 73 13.00 1.24 -9.22
CA ARG A 73 13.98 0.39 -9.91
C ARG A 73 14.35 1.00 -11.25
N MET A 74 15.50 0.58 -11.79
CA MET A 74 15.98 1.00 -13.10
C MET A 74 16.03 2.53 -13.21
N LEU A 75 15.20 3.14 -14.05
CA LEU A 75 15.12 4.59 -14.21
C LEU A 75 14.67 5.33 -12.93
N GLN A 76 14.08 4.61 -11.98
CA GLN A 76 13.60 5.13 -10.70
C GLN A 76 14.51 4.74 -9.52
N ASP A 77 15.70 4.21 -9.81
CA ASP A 77 16.66 3.90 -8.76
C ASP A 77 16.98 5.15 -7.92
N GLY A 78 17.15 4.95 -6.62
CA GLY A 78 17.31 6.05 -5.67
C GLY A 78 16.03 6.83 -5.34
N ARG A 79 14.85 6.37 -5.76
CA ARG A 79 13.54 6.98 -5.45
C ARG A 79 12.59 6.02 -4.77
N VAL A 80 11.51 6.56 -4.25
CA VAL A 80 10.43 5.81 -3.61
C VAL A 80 9.07 6.24 -4.13
N ALA A 81 8.16 5.28 -4.22
CA ALA A 81 6.73 5.53 -4.34
C ALA A 81 6.05 5.40 -2.98
N LEU A 82 5.10 6.28 -2.66
CA LEU A 82 4.32 6.21 -1.43
C LEU A 82 3.03 5.42 -1.65
N LEU A 83 2.81 4.40 -0.82
CA LEU A 83 1.62 3.55 -0.89
C LEU A 83 0.96 3.38 0.49
N ARG A 84 -0.36 3.23 0.52
CA ARG A 84 -1.14 2.83 1.69
C ARG A 84 -1.95 1.57 1.40
N GLY A 85 -1.57 0.44 2.01
CA GLY A 85 -2.13 -0.85 1.60
C GLY A 85 -1.95 -1.06 0.07
N PRO A 86 -2.96 -1.48 -0.70
CA PRO A 86 -2.79 -1.65 -2.14
C PRO A 86 -2.77 -0.33 -2.94
N VAL A 87 -2.99 0.83 -2.31
CA VAL A 87 -3.23 2.10 -3.01
C VAL A 87 -1.93 2.87 -3.19
N LEU A 88 -1.61 3.20 -4.44
CA LEU A 88 -0.52 4.11 -4.82
C LEU A 88 -0.97 5.56 -4.75
N PHE A 89 -0.08 6.45 -4.33
CA PHE A 89 -0.32 7.89 -4.26
C PHE A 89 0.50 8.63 -5.33
N THR A 90 -0.05 9.74 -5.83
CA THR A 90 0.50 10.56 -6.92
C THR A 90 0.50 12.04 -6.53
N PHE A 91 1.42 12.80 -7.12
CA PHE A 91 1.44 14.26 -7.06
C PHE A 91 0.40 14.82 -8.02
N SER A 92 -0.60 15.51 -7.48
CA SER A 92 -1.63 16.20 -8.26
C SER A 92 -1.14 17.58 -8.72
N GLU A 93 -1.10 17.82 -10.02
CA GLU A 93 -0.71 19.12 -10.59
C GLU A 93 -1.61 20.25 -10.08
N THR A 94 -2.93 20.03 -10.06
CA THR A 94 -3.90 21.08 -9.70
C THR A 94 -3.86 21.43 -8.22
N LEU A 95 -3.63 20.45 -7.34
CA LEU A 95 -3.54 20.69 -5.89
C LEU A 95 -2.18 21.24 -5.44
N ASN A 96 -1.16 21.15 -6.28
CA ASN A 96 0.21 21.56 -5.97
C ASN A 96 0.76 22.61 -6.95
N ALA A 97 -0.11 23.37 -7.62
CA ALA A 97 0.28 24.38 -8.61
C ALA A 97 1.30 25.40 -8.05
N ASP A 98 1.21 25.76 -6.77
CA ASP A 98 2.18 26.66 -6.13
C ASP A 98 3.54 26.00 -5.88
N VAL A 99 3.57 24.69 -5.58
CA VAL A 99 4.82 23.92 -5.41
C VAL A 99 5.58 23.87 -6.73
N LEU A 100 4.87 23.73 -7.85
CA LEU A 100 5.46 23.70 -9.19
C LEU A 100 6.18 24.99 -9.58
N LYS A 101 5.82 26.14 -8.99
CA LYS A 101 6.54 27.40 -9.21
C LYS A 101 7.97 27.34 -8.66
N SER A 102 8.17 26.63 -7.55
CA SER A 102 9.48 26.48 -6.89
C SER A 102 10.21 25.20 -7.31
N CYS A 103 9.48 24.16 -7.68
CA CYS A 103 10.00 22.87 -8.12
C CYS A 103 9.26 22.41 -9.38
N PRO A 104 9.66 22.86 -10.58
CA PRO A 104 8.97 22.52 -11.82
C PRO A 104 8.97 21.03 -12.18
N ASN A 105 9.87 20.26 -11.57
CA ASN A 105 10.00 18.82 -11.77
C ASN A 105 9.71 18.07 -10.46
N PRO A 106 8.46 17.63 -10.22
CA PRO A 106 8.04 17.04 -8.93
C PRO A 106 8.87 15.84 -8.47
N ARG A 107 9.53 15.10 -9.38
CA ARG A 107 10.42 13.97 -9.00
C ARG A 107 11.67 14.38 -8.25
N ASP A 108 11.99 15.67 -8.23
CA ASP A 108 13.11 16.21 -7.49
C ASP A 108 12.75 16.59 -6.06
N LEU A 109 11.46 16.58 -5.71
CA LEU A 109 10.99 16.74 -4.34
C LEU A 109 11.59 15.65 -3.44
N VAL A 110 12.04 16.09 -2.27
CA VAL A 110 12.50 15.21 -1.20
C VAL A 110 11.42 15.17 -0.13
N LEU A 111 10.69 14.06 -0.03
CA LEU A 111 9.61 13.91 0.97
C LEU A 111 10.20 13.72 2.36
N ASP A 112 9.66 14.41 3.36
CA ASP A 112 9.95 14.19 4.78
C ASP A 112 9.08 13.04 5.31
N PRO A 113 9.64 11.85 5.57
CA PRO A 113 8.87 10.71 6.04
C PRO A 113 8.18 10.96 7.39
N THR A 114 8.75 11.82 8.23
CA THR A 114 8.24 12.11 9.58
C THR A 114 6.98 12.96 9.55
N SER A 115 6.73 13.63 8.42
CA SER A 115 5.56 14.47 8.22
C SER A 115 4.34 13.74 7.64
N ILE A 116 4.49 12.48 7.23
CA ILE A 116 3.41 11.68 6.66
C ILE A 116 2.46 11.26 7.79
N GLY A 117 1.34 11.98 7.90
CA GLY A 117 0.29 11.74 8.89
C GLY A 117 -0.76 10.74 8.44
N ASP A 118 -1.90 10.75 9.13
CA ASP A 118 -3.06 9.95 8.76
C ASP A 118 -3.64 10.37 7.40
N PRO A 119 -4.23 9.43 6.63
CA PRO A 119 -4.92 9.77 5.40
C PRO A 119 -6.11 10.70 5.68
N VAL A 120 -6.27 11.70 4.82
CA VAL A 120 -7.38 12.66 4.86
C VAL A 120 -8.43 12.22 3.84
N PRO A 121 -9.73 12.17 4.19
CA PRO A 121 -10.79 11.89 3.22
C PRO A 121 -10.78 12.88 2.05
N ASP A 122 -10.89 12.35 0.83
CA ASP A 122 -10.99 13.16 -0.39
C ASP A 122 -11.86 12.46 -1.45
N ASN A 123 -13.08 12.97 -1.64
CA ASN A 123 -14.05 12.43 -2.59
C ASN A 123 -13.94 13.03 -4.01
N ARG A 124 -12.96 13.91 -4.27
CA ARG A 124 -12.80 14.55 -5.59
C ARG A 124 -12.51 13.56 -6.70
N ILE A 125 -11.77 12.49 -6.38
CA ILE A 125 -11.29 11.51 -7.37
C ILE A 125 -12.23 10.30 -7.48
N ARG A 126 -12.70 9.78 -6.34
CA ARG A 126 -13.72 8.73 -6.25
C ARG A 126 -14.45 8.79 -4.91
N PRO A 127 -15.63 8.17 -4.77
CA PRO A 127 -16.26 7.97 -3.46
C PRO A 127 -15.32 7.25 -2.48
N ASP A 128 -15.28 7.73 -1.24
CA ASP A 128 -14.42 7.22 -0.16
C ASP A 128 -12.93 7.20 -0.53
N GLY A 129 -12.51 8.19 -1.33
CA GLY A 129 -11.12 8.44 -1.69
C GLY A 129 -10.34 9.07 -0.54
N GLN A 130 -9.02 9.06 -0.66
CA GLN A 130 -8.10 9.61 0.32
C GLN A 130 -7.03 10.48 -0.33
N LYS A 131 -6.45 11.37 0.46
CA LYS A 131 -5.20 12.07 0.17
C LYS A 131 -4.30 12.07 1.40
N VAL A 132 -3.09 12.56 1.24
CA VAL A 132 -2.20 12.88 2.37
C VAL A 132 -1.49 14.20 2.07
N VAL A 133 -1.25 14.99 3.12
CA VAL A 133 -0.38 16.15 3.04
C VAL A 133 0.95 15.76 3.66
N VAL A 134 2.01 15.86 2.88
CA VAL A 134 3.40 15.56 3.26
C VAL A 134 4.23 16.83 3.15
N ARG A 135 5.21 17.03 4.02
CA ARG A 135 6.20 18.09 3.87
C ARG A 135 7.30 17.60 2.92
N ALA A 136 7.71 18.47 2.01
CA ALA A 136 8.79 18.15 1.07
C ALA A 136 9.73 19.34 0.88
N TRP A 137 11.01 19.05 0.71
CA TRP A 137 11.98 20.04 0.25
C TRP A 137 11.94 20.11 -1.28
N THR A 138 12.00 21.34 -1.80
CA THR A 138 12.04 21.63 -3.25
C THR A 138 13.46 21.64 -3.81
N ASP A 139 14.46 21.65 -2.92
CA ASP A 139 15.88 21.60 -3.25
C ASP A 139 16.54 20.34 -2.66
N PRO A 140 17.46 19.67 -3.39
CA PRO A 140 18.16 18.48 -2.91
C PRO A 140 18.99 18.71 -1.64
N GLU A 141 19.56 19.89 -1.49
CA GLU A 141 20.41 20.29 -0.36
C GLU A 141 19.59 20.48 0.93
N ARG A 142 18.26 20.62 0.82
CA ARG A 142 17.30 20.84 1.91
C ARG A 142 17.63 22.09 2.73
N MET A 143 18.07 23.14 2.05
CA MET A 143 18.47 24.43 2.64
C MET A 143 17.27 25.28 3.02
N ALA A 144 16.18 25.20 2.24
CA ALA A 144 14.95 25.90 2.53
C ALA A 144 14.04 25.12 3.50
N ALA A 145 13.09 25.82 4.13
CA ALA A 145 12.05 25.14 4.89
C ALA A 145 11.16 24.29 3.96
N PRO A 146 10.76 23.07 4.37
CA PRO A 146 9.95 22.21 3.52
C PRO A 146 8.52 22.74 3.40
N VAL A 147 7.96 22.64 2.20
CA VAL A 147 6.61 23.06 1.83
C VAL A 147 5.63 21.91 1.97
N ALA A 148 4.34 22.23 2.12
CA ALA A 148 3.28 21.23 2.09
C ALA A 148 3.02 20.77 0.64
N VAL A 149 2.95 19.46 0.45
CA VAL A 149 2.65 18.79 -0.82
C VAL A 149 1.48 17.85 -0.59
N VAL A 150 0.47 17.93 -1.45
CA VAL A 150 -0.69 17.06 -1.43
C VAL A 150 -0.43 15.87 -2.37
N LEU A 151 -0.50 14.65 -1.84
CA LEU A 151 -0.52 13.43 -2.64
C LEU A 151 -1.92 12.83 -2.60
N THR A 152 -2.48 12.54 -3.76
CA THR A 152 -3.81 11.94 -3.95
C THR A 152 -3.66 10.48 -4.38
N GLU A 153 -4.74 9.70 -4.37
CA GLU A 153 -4.69 8.35 -4.95
C GLU A 153 -4.33 8.40 -6.44
N PHE A 154 -3.57 7.40 -6.92
CA PHE A 154 -3.02 7.35 -8.28
C PHE A 154 -4.04 7.49 -9.42
N ILE A 155 -5.31 7.19 -9.16
CA ILE A 155 -6.40 7.35 -10.11
C ILE A 155 -6.81 8.82 -10.34
N ASP A 156 -6.14 9.77 -9.69
CA ASP A 156 -6.31 11.21 -9.92
C ASP A 156 -5.93 11.57 -11.37
N PRO A 157 -6.86 12.13 -12.17
CA PRO A 157 -6.56 12.52 -13.56
C PRO A 157 -5.52 13.63 -13.66
N ASP A 158 -5.30 14.42 -12.59
CA ASP A 158 -4.28 15.46 -12.52
C ASP A 158 -2.93 14.92 -11.97
N GLY A 159 -2.81 13.60 -11.78
CA GLY A 159 -1.62 12.95 -11.25
C GLY A 159 -0.47 12.92 -12.26
N ILE A 160 0.66 13.54 -11.93
CA ILE A 160 1.81 13.68 -12.86
C ILE A 160 3.11 13.02 -12.39
N GLU A 161 3.23 12.61 -11.13
CA GLU A 161 4.46 11.97 -10.61
C GLU A 161 4.16 11.06 -9.41
N VAL A 162 4.83 9.91 -9.35
CA VAL A 162 4.65 8.90 -8.29
C VAL A 162 5.96 8.53 -7.58
N TYR A 163 7.11 8.92 -8.14
CA TYR A 163 8.42 8.65 -7.57
C TYR A 163 9.09 9.93 -7.06
N PHE A 164 9.50 9.88 -5.79
CA PHE A 164 10.12 11.00 -5.09
C PHE A 164 11.42 10.58 -4.42
N LYS A 165 12.23 11.57 -4.02
CA LYS A 165 13.39 11.33 -3.16
C LYS A 165 12.95 11.30 -1.69
N VAL A 166 13.79 10.70 -0.85
CA VAL A 166 13.71 10.79 0.61
C VAL A 166 15.09 11.11 1.17
N PRO A 167 15.20 11.69 2.39
CA PRO A 167 16.46 12.07 3.03
C PRO A 167 17.52 10.97 3.06
N ASP A 168 17.11 9.76 3.45
CA ASP A 168 17.97 8.59 3.52
C ASP A 168 17.15 7.34 3.15
N LEU A 169 17.54 6.68 2.06
CA LEU A 169 16.92 5.45 1.58
C LEU A 169 17.20 4.24 2.50
N LYS A 170 18.15 4.35 3.43
CA LYS A 170 18.45 3.32 4.42
C LYS A 170 17.62 3.51 5.69
N ASP A 171 17.14 4.72 5.95
CA ASP A 171 16.33 5.05 7.12
C ASP A 171 15.21 6.03 6.78
N THR A 172 14.04 5.48 6.46
CA THR A 172 12.83 6.25 6.14
C THR A 172 11.84 6.34 7.30
N ARG A 173 12.27 6.01 8.53
CA ARG A 173 11.37 5.99 9.69
C ARG A 173 10.66 7.35 9.87
N PRO A 174 9.38 7.34 10.28
CA PRO A 174 8.59 6.20 10.74
C PRO A 174 7.99 5.32 9.63
N ILE A 175 8.12 5.73 8.36
CA ILE A 175 7.55 5.01 7.24
C ILE A 175 8.49 3.89 6.82
N ARG A 176 8.03 2.66 6.88
CA ARG A 176 8.83 1.51 6.40
C ARG A 176 9.06 1.59 4.89
N ILE A 177 10.20 1.07 4.44
CA ILE A 177 10.55 0.93 3.02
C ILE A 177 10.64 -0.54 2.64
N MET A 178 10.15 -0.88 1.46
CA MET A 178 10.11 -2.24 0.93
C MET A 178 10.62 -2.28 -0.51
N ASP A 179 11.09 -3.43 -0.95
CA ASP A 179 11.37 -3.67 -2.36
C ASP A 179 10.08 -3.87 -3.15
N ASP A 180 10.11 -3.58 -4.45
CA ASP A 180 8.98 -3.83 -5.35
C ASP A 180 8.51 -5.30 -5.30
N GLU A 181 7.22 -5.45 -4.97
CA GLU A 181 6.53 -6.70 -4.71
C GLU A 181 6.34 -7.57 -5.97
N LEU A 182 6.49 -7.02 -7.18
CA LEU A 182 6.20 -7.74 -8.44
C LEU A 182 7.27 -8.76 -8.85
N LEU A 183 8.48 -8.66 -8.32
CA LEU A 183 9.63 -9.42 -8.82
C LEU A 183 10.56 -9.93 -7.71
N SER A 184 10.06 -10.16 -6.49
CA SER A 184 10.89 -10.77 -5.44
C SER A 184 11.23 -12.23 -5.76
N GLU A 185 12.54 -12.49 -5.84
CA GLU A 185 13.15 -13.82 -6.00
C GLU A 185 13.06 -14.66 -4.71
N PRO A 186 13.18 -16.00 -4.80
CA PRO A 186 13.48 -16.75 -6.02
C PRO A 186 12.22 -17.00 -6.84
N ARG A 187 12.30 -16.69 -8.14
CA ARG A 187 11.46 -17.38 -9.13
C ARG A 187 11.76 -18.87 -8.98
N ASN A 188 10.79 -19.65 -8.55
CA ASN A 188 10.94 -21.09 -8.52
C ASN A 188 11.08 -21.57 -9.99
N PRO A 189 12.22 -22.13 -10.43
CA PRO A 189 12.44 -22.48 -11.84
C PRO A 189 11.50 -23.59 -12.36
N GLY A 190 10.75 -24.25 -11.47
CA GLY A 190 9.94 -25.44 -11.77
C GLY A 190 8.65 -25.22 -12.56
N PHE A 191 8.29 -23.98 -12.93
CA PHE A 191 7.11 -23.70 -13.75
C PHE A 191 7.45 -22.89 -15.01
N ALA A 192 8.58 -23.22 -15.65
CA ALA A 192 8.75 -22.90 -17.06
C ALA A 192 7.85 -23.85 -17.89
N HIS A 193 6.63 -23.41 -18.23
CA HIS A 193 5.95 -24.00 -19.38
C HIS A 193 6.83 -23.80 -20.61
N PRO A 194 7.13 -24.86 -21.39
CA PRO A 194 7.81 -24.68 -22.66
C PRO A 194 6.94 -23.78 -23.54
N ARG A 195 7.49 -22.63 -23.94
CA ARG A 195 6.85 -21.80 -24.96
C ARG A 195 7.00 -22.50 -26.32
N PRO A 196 5.97 -22.44 -27.18
CA PRO A 196 5.97 -23.05 -28.50
C PRO A 196 7.04 -22.43 -29.42
#